data_AF-A0A1H8YP04-F1
#
_entry.id   AF-A0A1H8YP04-F1
#
_cell.length_a   1.000
_cell.length_b   1.000
_cell.length_c   1.000
_cell.angle_alpha   90.00
_cell.angle_beta   90.00
_cell.angle_gamma   90.00
#
_symmetry.space_group_name_H-M   'P 1'
#
loop_
_entity.id
_entity.type
_entity.pdbx_description
1 polymer ?
#
loop_
_entity_poly.entity_id
_entity_poly.type
_entity_poly.pdbx_seq_one_letter_code
_entity_poly.pdbx_strand_id
1 'polypeptide(L)'
;MAADEPMPKRDAPGEQGRWAQRVLDQTLHATLFLLNYVAFVDQGGFDVPVTEARREDETQQDYEKRRDVTRMLKETEAAAGSWAELCVDELRNIKPSDAGEVAKIILGEGIEWCRQSSFDPRPSDMVAGARSLLQHLCPAEHKLDAVASMMTILDAVTKGRRLPIDEIAPLNPIGTIHAAAALTGHLFAQAECVPDRAATQRELIDKGKQCADSLSGH
;
A
#
# COMPACT_ATOMS: atom_id res chain seq x y z
N MET A 1 -10.38 3.51 22.30
CA MET A 1 -9.22 4.42 22.13
C MET A 1 -9.64 5.79 22.64
N ALA A 2 -8.79 6.48 23.39
CA ALA A 2 -9.05 7.88 23.76
C ALA A 2 -9.15 8.74 22.50
N ALA A 3 -9.91 9.84 22.54
CA ALA A 3 -9.94 10.79 21.44
C ALA A 3 -8.54 11.40 21.25
N ASP A 4 -7.94 11.17 20.08
CA ASP A 4 -6.63 11.73 19.73
C ASP A 4 -6.77 13.20 19.29
N GLU A 5 -5.71 13.98 19.51
CA GLU A 5 -5.71 15.41 19.25
C GLU A 5 -5.76 15.71 17.74
N PRO A 6 -6.59 16.68 17.30
CA PRO A 6 -6.68 17.06 15.90
C PRO A 6 -5.33 17.58 15.37
N MET A 7 -5.18 17.60 14.05
CA MET A 7 -3.98 18.14 13.41
C MET A 7 -3.69 19.57 13.89
N PRO A 8 -2.45 19.89 14.32
CA PRO A 8 -2.06 21.25 14.69
C PRO A 8 -2.29 22.20 13.52
N LYS A 9 -2.68 23.45 13.81
CA LYS A 9 -2.85 24.45 12.76
C LYS A 9 -1.48 24.93 12.30
N ARG A 10 -1.30 25.02 10.97
CA ARG A 10 -0.04 25.42 10.33
C ARG A 10 0.59 26.70 10.91
N ASP A 11 -0.23 27.65 11.35
CA ASP A 11 0.19 28.97 11.83
C ASP A 11 -0.14 29.23 13.31
N ALA A 12 -0.33 28.18 14.13
CA ALA A 12 -0.56 28.37 15.56
C ALA A 12 0.71 28.90 16.26
N PRO A 13 0.63 30.02 17.00
CA PRO A 13 1.76 30.53 17.79
C PRO A 13 2.21 29.49 18.82
N GLY A 14 3.51 29.13 18.82
CA GLY A 14 4.08 28.12 19.73
C GLY A 14 4.08 26.68 19.18
N GLU A 15 3.54 26.44 17.98
CA GLU A 15 3.57 25.12 17.30
C GLU A 15 4.50 25.10 16.07
N GLN A 16 5.37 26.10 15.94
CA GLN A 16 6.37 26.18 14.87
C GLN A 16 7.25 24.91 14.91
N GLY A 17 7.27 24.17 13.80
CA GLY A 17 7.96 22.87 13.68
C GLY A 17 7.06 21.65 13.93
N ARG A 18 6.02 21.73 14.77
CA ARG A 18 5.13 20.58 15.07
C ARG A 18 4.30 20.15 13.87
N TRP A 19 3.80 21.10 13.08
CA TRP A 19 3.07 20.78 11.85
C TRP A 19 3.98 20.10 10.82
N ALA A 20 5.19 20.63 10.61
CA ALA A 20 6.14 20.08 9.65
C ALA A 20 6.59 18.67 10.07
N GLN A 21 6.86 18.48 11.37
CA GLN A 21 7.16 17.17 11.94
C GLN A 21 6.02 16.18 11.71
N ARG A 22 4.77 16.56 12.00
CA ARG A 22 3.62 15.67 11.78
C ARG A 22 3.45 15.28 10.31
N VAL A 23 3.70 16.21 9.38
CA VAL A 23 3.66 15.91 7.93
C VAL A 23 4.79 14.95 7.52
N LEU A 24 5.99 15.11 8.09
CA LEU A 24 7.11 14.20 7.87
C LEU A 24 6.81 12.81 8.45
N ASP A 25 6.26 12.72 9.65
CA ASP A 25 5.83 11.46 10.29
C ASP A 25 4.77 10.75 9.44
N GLN A 26 3.74 11.48 8.99
CA GLN A 26 2.72 10.95 8.09
C GLN A 26 3.33 10.41 6.80
N THR A 27 4.26 11.14 6.20
CA THR A 27 4.93 10.73 4.96
C THR A 27 5.81 9.51 5.17
N LEU A 28 6.57 9.47 6.27
CA LEU A 28 7.41 8.34 6.64
C LEU A 28 6.56 7.07 6.80
N HIS A 29 5.54 7.10 7.65
CA HIS A 29 4.73 5.92 7.92
C HIS A 29 3.86 5.51 6.73
N ALA A 30 3.37 6.46 5.93
CA ALA A 30 2.73 6.14 4.65
C ALA A 30 3.67 5.37 3.72
N THR A 31 4.93 5.81 3.63
CA THR A 31 5.96 5.19 2.78
C THR A 31 6.33 3.80 3.29
N LEU A 32 6.60 3.64 4.60
CA LEU A 32 6.92 2.35 5.20
C LEU A 32 5.77 1.35 5.08
N PHE A 33 4.53 1.81 5.31
CA PHE A 33 3.35 0.98 5.16
C PHE A 33 3.16 0.51 3.70
N LEU A 34 3.35 1.40 2.72
CA LEU A 34 3.30 1.05 1.30
C LEU A 34 4.43 0.08 0.91
N LEU A 35 5.64 0.26 1.45
CA LEU A 35 6.77 -0.64 1.22
C LEU A 35 6.45 -2.07 1.63
N ASN A 36 5.71 -2.29 2.72
CA ASN A 36 5.30 -3.64 3.12
C ASN A 36 4.37 -4.29 2.08
N TYR A 37 3.43 -3.53 1.52
CA TYR A 37 2.55 -3.99 0.44
C TYR A 37 3.32 -4.30 -0.85
N VAL A 38 4.23 -3.40 -1.22
CA VAL A 38 5.05 -3.51 -2.43
C VAL A 38 6.04 -4.68 -2.32
N ALA A 39 6.66 -4.88 -1.16
CA ALA A 39 7.56 -5.99 -0.91
C ALA A 39 6.82 -7.34 -0.91
N PHE A 40 5.61 -7.39 -0.33
CA PHE A 40 4.74 -8.56 -0.46
C PHE A 40 4.48 -8.90 -1.94
N VAL A 41 4.11 -7.91 -2.76
CA VAL A 41 3.89 -8.09 -4.20
C VAL A 41 5.15 -8.55 -4.94
N ASP A 42 6.30 -7.92 -4.65
CA ASP A 42 7.57 -8.22 -5.31
C ASP A 42 8.11 -9.63 -4.99
N GLN A 43 7.90 -10.10 -3.76
CA GLN A 43 8.19 -11.49 -3.37
C GLN A 43 7.20 -12.51 -3.99
N GLY A 44 6.26 -12.05 -4.80
CA GLY A 44 5.27 -12.87 -5.51
C GLY A 44 3.96 -13.04 -4.74
N GLY A 45 3.61 -12.06 -3.90
CA GLY A 45 2.28 -11.88 -3.36
C GLY A 45 1.29 -11.52 -4.47
N PHE A 46 0.20 -12.31 -4.50
CA PHE A 46 -0.79 -12.43 -5.57
C PHE A 46 -0.26 -12.95 -6.92
N ASP A 47 -1.17 -13.47 -7.75
CA ASP A 47 -1.00 -14.19 -9.03
C ASP A 47 -0.13 -13.46 -10.10
N VAL A 48 1.11 -13.12 -9.75
CA VAL A 48 2.20 -13.05 -10.71
C VAL A 48 2.24 -14.46 -11.29
N PRO A 49 1.93 -14.67 -12.60
CA PRO A 49 2.27 -15.93 -13.22
C PRO A 49 3.71 -16.17 -12.82
N VAL A 50 4.06 -17.34 -12.31
CA VAL A 50 5.47 -17.67 -12.13
C VAL A 50 6.05 -17.57 -13.54
N THR A 51 6.56 -16.40 -13.90
CA THR A 51 7.11 -16.07 -15.22
C THR A 51 8.46 -16.72 -15.38
N GLU A 52 8.80 -17.67 -14.49
CA GLU A 52 9.78 -18.68 -14.80
C GLU A 52 9.17 -19.57 -15.86
N ALA A 53 9.28 -19.12 -17.11
CA ALA A 53 9.01 -19.92 -18.28
C ALA A 53 9.57 -21.33 -18.06
N ARG A 54 8.82 -22.32 -18.55
CA ARG A 54 9.25 -23.71 -18.51
C ARG A 54 10.68 -23.78 -19.06
N ARG A 55 11.61 -24.34 -18.29
CA ARG A 55 12.99 -24.52 -18.77
C ARG A 55 12.99 -25.48 -19.95
N GLU A 56 13.91 -25.30 -20.89
CA GLU A 56 13.98 -26.14 -22.10
C GLU A 56 14.18 -27.63 -21.76
N ASP A 57 14.76 -27.93 -20.60
CA ASP A 57 15.09 -29.27 -20.10
C ASP A 57 14.05 -29.86 -19.13
N GLU A 58 13.06 -29.09 -18.66
CA GLU A 58 12.09 -29.61 -17.69
C GLU A 58 10.85 -30.21 -18.38
N THR A 59 10.24 -31.23 -17.77
CA THR A 59 8.95 -31.76 -18.25
C THR A 59 7.79 -30.88 -17.78
N GLN A 60 6.61 -31.02 -18.41
CA GLN A 60 5.40 -30.30 -17.96
C GLN A 60 5.04 -30.61 -16.50
N GLN A 61 5.25 -31.84 -16.05
CA GLN A 61 4.96 -32.25 -14.69
C GLN A 61 5.96 -31.66 -13.68
N ASP A 62 7.23 -31.51 -14.08
CA ASP A 62 8.26 -30.87 -13.27
C ASP A 62 8.05 -29.36 -13.15
N TYR A 63 7.59 -28.72 -14.24
CA TYR A 63 7.15 -27.33 -14.23
C TYR A 63 6.02 -27.10 -13.22
N GLU A 64 4.98 -27.93 -13.27
CA GLU A 64 3.82 -27.83 -12.37
C GLU A 64 4.22 -28.04 -10.92
N LYS A 65 5.06 -29.04 -10.63
CA LYS A 65 5.60 -29.28 -9.28
C LYS A 65 6.47 -28.12 -8.79
N ARG A 66 7.34 -27.56 -9.63
CA ARG A 66 8.16 -26.40 -9.29
C ARG A 66 7.27 -25.20 -8.95
N ARG A 67 6.26 -24.94 -9.77
CA ARG A 67 5.28 -23.89 -9.53
C ARG A 67 4.52 -24.08 -8.21
N ASP A 68 4.08 -25.31 -7.92
CA ASP A 68 3.36 -25.64 -6.69
C ASP A 68 4.24 -25.52 -5.43
N VAL A 69 5.50 -25.96 -5.51
CA VAL A 69 6.47 -25.81 -4.40
C VAL A 69 6.81 -24.34 -4.18
N THR A 70 7.03 -23.57 -5.25
CA THR A 70 7.26 -22.12 -5.15
C THR A 70 6.06 -21.42 -4.51
N ARG A 71 4.82 -21.79 -4.89
CA ARG A 71 3.62 -21.26 -4.25
C ARG A 71 3.57 -21.63 -2.76
N MET A 72 3.79 -22.89 -2.42
CA MET A 72 3.72 -23.37 -1.03
C MET A 72 4.80 -22.74 -0.14
N LEU A 73 6.02 -22.57 -0.66
CA LEU A 73 7.11 -21.87 0.05
C LEU A 73 6.75 -20.40 0.28
N LYS A 74 6.18 -19.71 -0.70
CA LYS A 74 5.71 -18.32 -0.56
C LYS A 74 4.57 -18.18 0.43
N GLU A 75 3.59 -19.09 0.40
CA GLU A 75 2.52 -19.16 1.40
C GLU A 75 3.09 -19.39 2.81
N THR A 76 4.15 -20.20 2.92
CA THR A 76 4.84 -20.48 4.18
C THR A 76 5.69 -19.29 4.66
N GLU A 77 6.39 -18.59 3.77
CA GLU A 77 7.16 -17.37 4.08
C GLU A 77 6.24 -16.23 4.52
N ALA A 78 5.13 -16.03 3.82
CA ALA A 78 4.07 -15.10 4.22
C ALA A 78 3.47 -15.45 5.59
N ALA A 79 3.52 -16.72 6.00
CA ALA A 79 3.09 -17.20 7.30
C ALA A 79 4.19 -17.18 8.39
N ALA A 80 5.47 -17.13 8.02
CA ALA A 80 6.61 -17.26 8.96
C ALA A 80 7.18 -15.93 9.49
N GLY A 81 6.78 -14.81 8.91
CA GLY A 81 7.13 -13.45 9.34
C GLY A 81 6.35 -12.49 8.46
N SER A 82 5.09 -12.27 8.81
CA SER A 82 4.10 -11.83 7.84
C SER A 82 4.32 -10.36 7.50
N TRP A 83 4.35 -10.03 6.21
CA TRP A 83 4.17 -8.63 5.77
C TRP A 83 2.94 -7.97 6.42
N ALA A 84 1.94 -8.77 6.82
CA ALA A 84 0.81 -8.32 7.62
C ALA A 84 1.21 -7.86 9.04
N GLU A 85 2.16 -8.52 9.71
CA GLU A 85 2.68 -8.11 11.02
C GLU A 85 3.43 -6.79 10.91
N LEU A 86 4.27 -6.62 9.88
CA LEU A 86 4.94 -5.33 9.62
C LEU A 86 3.92 -4.22 9.31
N CYS A 87 2.83 -4.53 8.59
CA CYS A 87 1.72 -3.59 8.41
C CYS A 87 1.07 -3.22 9.75
N VAL A 88 0.84 -4.19 10.64
CA VAL A 88 0.28 -3.93 11.99
C VAL A 88 1.23 -3.07 12.82
N ASP A 89 2.53 -3.32 12.77
CA ASP A 89 3.53 -2.52 13.50
C ASP A 89 3.58 -1.08 13.00
N GLU A 90 3.53 -0.85 11.69
CA GLU A 90 3.45 0.51 11.13
C GLU A 90 2.14 1.22 11.51
N LEU A 91 1.00 0.51 11.51
CA LEU A 91 -0.28 1.09 11.91
C LEU A 91 -0.31 1.57 13.36
N ARG A 92 0.49 0.96 14.25
CA ARG A 92 0.59 1.42 15.65
C ARG A 92 1.20 2.82 15.76
N ASN A 93 1.99 3.22 14.77
CA ASN A 93 2.62 4.55 14.71
C ASN A 93 1.74 5.59 14.00
N ILE A 94 0.68 5.15 13.31
CA ILE A 94 -0.25 6.03 12.61
C ILE A 94 -1.43 6.37 13.52
N LYS A 95 -1.55 7.66 13.83
CA LYS A 95 -2.71 8.18 14.55
C LYS A 95 -3.99 8.04 13.70
N PRO A 96 -5.15 7.69 14.30
CA PRO A 96 -6.42 7.64 13.56
C PRO A 96 -6.78 8.96 12.87
N SER A 97 -6.44 10.09 13.51
CA SER A 97 -6.67 11.44 12.96
C SER A 97 -5.83 11.74 11.71
N ASP A 98 -4.74 10.99 11.49
CA ASP A 98 -3.82 11.13 10.36
C ASP A 98 -4.10 10.15 9.22
N ALA A 99 -5.01 9.19 9.42
CA ALA A 99 -5.30 8.12 8.46
C ALA A 99 -5.70 8.65 7.07
N GLY A 100 -6.42 9.77 7.01
CA GLY A 100 -6.82 10.40 5.75
C GLY A 100 -5.63 10.91 4.95
N GLU A 101 -4.70 11.62 5.59
CA GLU A 101 -3.48 12.13 4.93
C GLU A 101 -2.54 10.98 4.53
N VAL A 102 -2.36 9.99 5.40
CA VAL A 102 -1.58 8.78 5.08
C VAL A 102 -2.16 8.06 3.86
N ALA A 103 -3.47 7.84 3.82
CA ALA A 103 -4.12 7.18 2.67
C ALA A 103 -4.00 8.00 1.37
N LYS A 104 -4.06 9.33 1.45
CA LYS A 104 -3.82 10.22 0.29
C LYS A 104 -2.39 10.12 -0.23
N ILE A 105 -1.40 10.11 0.67
CA ILE A 105 0.01 9.97 0.28
C ILE A 105 0.22 8.63 -0.44
N ILE A 106 -0.31 7.54 0.13
CA ILE A 106 -0.23 6.20 -0.48
C ILE A 106 -0.89 6.17 -1.87
N LEU A 107 -2.14 6.62 -2.00
CA LEU A 107 -2.82 6.66 -3.31
C LEU A 107 -2.12 7.61 -4.30
N GLY A 108 -1.51 8.68 -3.80
CA GLY A 108 -0.74 9.62 -4.59
C GLY A 108 0.39 8.95 -5.36
N GLU A 109 1.11 8.01 -4.75
CA GLU A 109 2.15 7.21 -5.42
C GLU A 109 1.57 6.42 -6.60
N GLY A 110 0.47 5.70 -6.38
CA GLY A 110 -0.17 4.91 -7.43
C GLY A 110 -0.70 5.76 -8.59
N ILE A 111 -1.28 6.92 -8.29
CA ILE A 111 -1.75 7.88 -9.30
C ILE A 111 -0.56 8.42 -10.10
N GLU A 112 0.55 8.74 -9.42
CA GLU A 112 1.75 9.25 -10.06
C GLU A 112 2.38 8.19 -11.00
N TRP A 113 2.42 6.92 -10.61
CA TRP A 113 2.88 5.84 -11.48
C TRP A 113 2.01 5.70 -12.74
N CYS A 114 0.68 5.73 -12.58
CA CYS A 114 -0.25 5.72 -13.73
C CYS A 114 0.01 6.92 -14.66
N ARG A 115 0.22 8.11 -14.08
CA ARG A 115 0.47 9.34 -14.83
C ARG A 115 1.78 9.26 -15.63
N GLN A 116 2.85 8.74 -15.03
CA GLN A 116 4.16 8.62 -15.65
C GLN A 116 4.17 7.59 -16.79
N SER A 117 3.44 6.48 -16.62
CA SER A 117 3.34 5.40 -17.62
C SER A 117 2.22 5.60 -18.64
N SER A 118 1.32 6.58 -18.43
CA SER A 118 0.05 6.70 -19.16
C SER A 118 -0.83 5.46 -19.07
N PHE A 119 -0.69 4.68 -17.99
CA PHE A 119 -1.50 3.50 -17.72
C PHE A 119 -2.88 3.91 -17.21
N ASP A 120 -3.93 3.35 -17.83
CA ASP A 120 -5.33 3.55 -17.43
C ASP A 120 -5.90 2.24 -16.85
N PRO A 121 -5.93 2.09 -15.52
CA PRO A 121 -6.36 0.84 -14.90
C PRO A 121 -7.86 0.61 -15.04
N ARG A 122 -8.25 -0.60 -15.44
CA ARG A 122 -9.66 -0.99 -15.48
C ARG A 122 -10.20 -1.17 -14.05
N PRO A 123 -11.34 -0.56 -13.68
CA PRO A 123 -11.88 -0.69 -12.33
C PRO A 123 -12.15 -2.13 -11.89
N SER A 124 -12.57 -3.02 -12.80
CA SER A 124 -12.80 -4.44 -12.49
C SER A 124 -11.53 -5.15 -12.03
N ASP A 125 -10.41 -4.84 -12.67
CA ASP A 125 -9.13 -5.49 -12.45
C ASP A 125 -8.54 -4.97 -11.13
N MET A 126 -8.68 -3.66 -10.89
CA MET A 126 -8.37 -3.02 -9.61
C MET A 126 -9.10 -3.66 -8.43
N VAL A 127 -10.41 -3.94 -8.56
CA VAL A 127 -11.17 -4.62 -7.51
C VAL A 127 -10.61 -6.01 -7.23
N ALA A 128 -10.39 -6.83 -8.26
CA ALA A 128 -9.94 -8.20 -8.10
C ALA A 128 -8.55 -8.26 -7.44
N GLY A 129 -7.59 -7.48 -7.94
CA GLY A 129 -6.23 -7.47 -7.43
C GLY A 129 -6.13 -6.91 -6.01
N ALA A 130 -6.74 -5.75 -5.75
CA ALA A 130 -6.69 -5.13 -4.42
C ALA A 130 -7.41 -5.99 -3.36
N ARG A 131 -8.55 -6.63 -3.70
CA ARG A 131 -9.26 -7.52 -2.76
C ARG A 131 -8.40 -8.66 -2.28
N SER A 132 -7.54 -9.23 -3.11
CA SER A 132 -6.69 -10.31 -2.64
C SER A 132 -5.53 -9.85 -1.77
N LEU A 133 -4.94 -8.68 -2.06
CA LEU A 133 -3.95 -8.10 -1.15
C LEU A 133 -4.58 -7.87 0.23
N LEU A 134 -5.83 -7.38 0.29
CA LEU A 134 -6.58 -7.27 1.54
C LEU A 134 -6.84 -8.62 2.24
N GLN A 135 -7.00 -9.72 1.51
CA GLN A 135 -7.19 -11.04 2.13
C GLN A 135 -5.97 -11.49 2.94
N HIS A 136 -4.78 -11.10 2.52
CA HIS A 136 -3.51 -11.55 3.10
C HIS A 136 -2.92 -10.53 4.08
N LEU A 137 -3.00 -9.23 3.78
CA LEU A 137 -2.31 -8.18 4.53
C LEU A 137 -3.22 -7.41 5.49
N CYS A 138 -4.54 -7.39 5.26
CA CYS A 138 -5.48 -6.70 6.15
C CYS A 138 -5.93 -7.63 7.28
N PRO A 139 -5.90 -7.19 8.55
CA PRO A 139 -6.51 -7.92 9.66
C PRO A 139 -7.99 -8.21 9.42
N ALA A 140 -8.46 -9.38 9.86
CA ALA A 140 -9.80 -9.89 9.54
C ALA A 140 -10.93 -8.95 9.98
N GLU A 141 -10.78 -8.32 11.14
CA GLU A 141 -11.69 -7.35 11.74
C GLU A 141 -11.88 -6.08 10.90
N HIS A 142 -10.92 -5.74 10.02
CA HIS A 142 -10.94 -4.54 9.19
C HIS A 142 -11.20 -4.82 7.70
N LYS A 143 -11.25 -6.10 7.29
CA LYS A 143 -11.39 -6.49 5.88
C LYS A 143 -12.64 -5.92 5.21
N LEU A 144 -13.79 -5.96 5.90
CA LEU A 144 -15.05 -5.45 5.35
C LEU A 144 -14.99 -3.94 5.14
N ASP A 145 -14.46 -3.20 6.12
CA ASP A 145 -14.30 -1.75 6.03
C ASP A 145 -13.30 -1.35 4.96
N ALA A 146 -12.21 -2.11 4.82
CA ALA A 146 -11.23 -1.90 3.76
C ALA A 146 -11.83 -2.14 2.37
N VAL A 147 -12.61 -3.21 2.19
CA VAL A 147 -13.32 -3.47 0.93
C VAL A 147 -14.34 -2.37 0.63
N ALA A 148 -15.12 -1.93 1.63
CA ALA A 148 -16.09 -0.84 1.44
C ALA A 148 -15.41 0.49 1.07
N SER A 149 -14.29 0.81 1.72
CA SER A 149 -13.48 2.00 1.43
C SER A 149 -12.89 1.94 0.03
N MET A 150 -12.32 0.79 -0.36
CA MET A 150 -11.79 0.53 -1.71
C MET A 150 -12.86 0.71 -2.80
N MET A 151 -14.05 0.14 -2.61
CA MET A 151 -15.16 0.29 -3.56
C MET A 151 -15.61 1.75 -3.69
N THR A 152 -15.64 2.49 -2.58
CA THR A 152 -16.01 3.91 -2.55
C THR A 152 -14.99 4.77 -3.29
N ILE A 153 -13.70 4.49 -3.11
CA ILE A 153 -12.60 5.15 -3.84
C ILE A 153 -12.73 4.89 -5.35
N LEU A 154 -12.90 3.63 -5.76
CA LEU A 154 -13.00 3.25 -7.17
C LEU A 154 -14.26 3.80 -7.85
N ASP A 155 -15.38 3.89 -7.15
CA ASP A 155 -16.59 4.54 -7.66
C ASP A 155 -16.38 6.04 -7.90
N ALA A 156 -15.60 6.72 -7.05
CA ALA A 156 -15.24 8.11 -7.25
C ALA A 156 -14.33 8.30 -8.48
N VAL A 157 -13.30 7.45 -8.63
CA VAL A 157 -12.40 7.45 -9.81
C VAL A 157 -13.19 7.23 -11.09
N THR A 158 -14.03 6.20 -11.13
CA THR A 158 -14.84 5.85 -12.33
C THR A 158 -15.78 6.99 -12.75
N LYS A 159 -16.28 7.76 -11.78
CA LYS A 159 -17.17 8.91 -12.02
C LYS A 159 -16.42 10.24 -12.21
N GLY A 160 -15.09 10.24 -12.21
CA GLY A 160 -14.29 11.46 -12.31
C GLY A 160 -14.51 12.44 -11.17
N ARG A 161 -14.85 11.95 -9.96
CA ARG A 161 -15.11 12.78 -8.78
C ARG A 161 -13.85 12.91 -7.92
N ARG A 162 -13.83 13.92 -7.05
CA ARG A 162 -12.83 14.03 -5.99
C ARG A 162 -12.83 12.75 -5.14
N LEU A 163 -11.65 12.27 -4.77
CA LEU A 163 -11.50 11.09 -3.91
C LEU A 163 -12.11 11.38 -2.52
N PRO A 164 -13.01 10.54 -2.00
CA PRO A 164 -13.74 10.77 -0.76
C PRO A 164 -12.95 10.38 0.49
N ILE A 165 -11.62 10.47 0.46
CA ILE A 165 -10.74 10.02 1.55
C ILE A 165 -11.05 10.76 2.85
N ASP A 166 -11.31 12.06 2.75
CA ASP A 166 -11.67 12.93 3.89
C ASP A 166 -12.98 12.53 4.56
N GLU A 167 -13.87 11.84 3.83
CA GLU A 167 -15.18 11.42 4.31
C GLU A 167 -15.12 10.00 4.92
N ILE A 168 -14.34 9.10 4.31
CA ILE A 168 -14.29 7.69 4.72
C ILE A 168 -13.26 7.41 5.83
N ALA A 169 -12.12 8.11 5.83
CA ALA A 169 -11.04 7.85 6.79
C ALA A 169 -11.45 8.09 8.25
N PRO A 170 -12.22 9.14 8.60
CA PRO A 170 -12.67 9.33 9.99
C PRO A 170 -13.61 8.22 10.49
N LEU A 171 -14.33 7.55 9.58
CA LEU A 171 -15.23 6.46 9.92
C LEU A 171 -14.47 5.13 10.03
N ASN A 172 -13.54 4.90 9.11
CA ASN A 172 -12.83 3.64 8.94
C ASN A 172 -11.33 3.88 8.70
N PRO A 173 -10.56 4.35 9.69
CA PRO A 173 -9.18 4.80 9.48
C PRO A 173 -8.27 3.67 8.98
N ILE A 174 -8.27 2.54 9.68
CA ILE A 174 -7.44 1.37 9.33
C ILE A 174 -7.88 0.78 7.98
N GLY A 175 -9.19 0.61 7.77
CA GLY A 175 -9.73 0.12 6.52
C GLY A 175 -9.37 1.01 5.32
N THR A 176 -9.37 2.33 5.50
CA THR A 176 -9.02 3.29 4.45
C THR A 176 -7.54 3.22 4.08
N ILE A 177 -6.64 3.10 5.06
CA ILE A 177 -5.20 2.95 4.81
C ILE A 177 -4.91 1.65 4.04
N HIS A 178 -5.49 0.53 4.49
CA HIS A 178 -5.34 -0.75 3.79
C HIS A 178 -5.94 -0.71 2.38
N ALA A 179 -7.08 -0.06 2.18
CA ALA A 179 -7.69 0.12 0.86
C ALA A 179 -6.77 0.89 -0.09
N ALA A 180 -6.20 2.01 0.38
CA ALA A 180 -5.23 2.80 -0.35
C ALA A 180 -3.98 1.99 -0.74
N ALA A 181 -3.41 1.25 0.22
CA ALA A 181 -2.22 0.44 0.00
C ALA A 181 -2.48 -0.76 -0.91
N ALA A 182 -3.64 -1.40 -0.81
CA ALA A 182 -4.02 -2.50 -1.69
C ALA A 182 -4.22 -2.05 -3.14
N LEU A 183 -4.90 -0.92 -3.35
CA LEU A 183 -5.04 -0.33 -4.69
C LEU A 183 -3.68 0.03 -5.29
N THR A 184 -2.82 0.67 -4.51
CA THR A 184 -1.49 1.11 -4.94
C THR A 184 -0.55 -0.08 -5.17
N GLY A 185 -0.53 -1.05 -4.26
CA GLY A 185 0.24 -2.28 -4.41
C GLY A 185 -0.19 -3.10 -5.63
N HIS A 186 -1.48 -3.10 -5.97
CA HIS A 186 -1.94 -3.75 -7.20
C HIS A 186 -1.44 -3.02 -8.46
N LEU A 187 -1.40 -1.68 -8.46
CA LEU A 187 -0.79 -0.91 -9.56
C LEU A 187 0.70 -1.21 -9.70
N PHE A 188 1.42 -1.33 -8.58
CA PHE A 188 2.83 -1.75 -8.58
C PHE A 188 3.05 -3.13 -9.23
N ALA A 189 2.07 -4.03 -9.11
CA ALA A 189 2.14 -5.35 -9.74
C ALA A 189 1.99 -5.30 -11.27
N GLN A 190 1.44 -4.22 -11.85
CA GLN A 190 1.21 -4.09 -13.29
C GLN A 190 2.47 -3.60 -13.99
N ALA A 191 3.06 -4.42 -14.85
CA ALA A 191 4.27 -4.06 -15.59
C ALA A 191 4.04 -2.88 -16.54
N GLU A 192 2.81 -2.67 -17.05
CA GLU A 192 2.49 -1.48 -17.84
C GLU A 192 2.46 -0.19 -16.99
N CYS A 193 2.15 -0.30 -15.69
CA CYS A 193 2.10 0.85 -14.79
C CYS A 193 3.47 1.16 -14.18
N VAL A 194 4.18 0.12 -13.73
CA VAL A 194 5.51 0.20 -13.11
C VAL A 194 6.48 -0.74 -13.83
N PRO A 195 7.09 -0.30 -14.95
CA PRO A 195 7.99 -1.15 -15.74
C PRO A 195 9.28 -1.53 -15.00
N ASP A 196 9.87 -0.60 -14.25
CA ASP A 196 11.06 -0.83 -13.41
C ASP A 196 10.68 -0.81 -11.92
N ARG A 197 10.17 -1.96 -11.46
CA ARG A 197 9.76 -2.19 -10.07
C ARG A 197 10.92 -2.03 -9.08
N ALA A 198 12.13 -2.42 -9.47
CA ALA A 198 13.30 -2.32 -8.62
C ALA A 198 13.74 -0.85 -8.42
N ALA A 199 13.72 -0.04 -9.47
CA ALA A 199 13.96 1.40 -9.35
C ALA A 199 12.89 2.08 -8.48
N THR A 200 11.62 1.75 -8.73
CA THR A 200 10.49 2.33 -7.97
C THR A 200 10.56 1.99 -6.48
N GLN A 201 10.94 0.76 -6.12
CA GLN A 201 11.19 0.39 -4.72
C GLN A 201 12.34 1.19 -4.11
N ARG A 202 13.45 1.38 -4.84
CA ARG A 202 14.57 2.20 -4.35
C ARG A 202 14.14 3.64 -4.11
N GLU A 203 13.33 4.23 -4.98
CA GLU A 203 12.80 5.58 -4.82
C GLU A 203 11.93 5.70 -3.55
N LEU A 204 11.05 4.71 -3.29
CA LEU A 204 10.27 4.66 -2.06
C LEU A 204 11.17 4.54 -0.82
N ILE A 205 12.20 3.69 -0.86
CA ILE A 205 13.16 3.55 0.24
C ILE A 205 13.90 4.86 0.49
N ASP A 206 14.36 5.53 -0.56
CA ASP A 206 15.10 6.78 -0.44
C ASP A 206 14.20 7.92 0.07
N LYS A 207 12.93 7.96 -0.34
CA LYS A 207 11.92 8.87 0.22
C LYS A 207 11.72 8.63 1.72
N GLY A 208 11.60 7.38 2.14
CA GLY A 208 11.50 7.02 3.57
C GLY A 208 12.73 7.48 4.37
N LYS A 209 13.94 7.24 3.85
CA LYS A 209 15.20 7.70 4.47
C LYS A 209 15.25 9.21 4.58
N GLN A 210 14.92 9.95 3.52
CA GLN A 210 14.90 11.41 3.54
C GLN A 210 13.96 11.97 4.62
N CYS A 211 12.79 11.34 4.82
CA CYS A 211 11.88 11.72 5.90
C CYS A 211 12.49 11.44 7.27
N ALA A 212 13.07 10.25 7.48
CA ALA A 212 13.71 9.87 8.75
C ALA A 212 14.92 10.75 9.11
N ASP A 213 15.76 11.08 8.13
CA ASP A 213 16.90 11.98 8.30
C ASP A 213 16.43 13.39 8.67
N SER A 214 15.38 13.89 8.02
CA SER A 214 14.80 15.21 8.32
C SER A 214 14.21 15.27 9.72
N LEU A 215 13.57 14.19 10.19
CA LEU A 215 13.05 14.08 11.55
C LEU A 215 14.16 13.98 12.61
N SER A 216 15.29 13.35 12.28
CA SER A 216 16.43 13.18 13.21
C SER A 216 17.29 14.44 13.36
N GLY A 217 17.19 15.38 12.43
CA GLY A 217 17.88 16.68 12.46
C GLY A 217 17.15 17.79 13.23
N HIS A 218 15.99 17.50 13.80
CA HIS A 218 15.16 18.40 14.61
C HIS A 218 15.16 18.00 16.09
#